data_AF-A0AB36CVG1-F1
#
_entry.id   AF-A0AB36CVG1-F1
#
_cell.length_a   1.000
_cell.length_b   1.000
_cell.length_c   1.000
_cell.angle_alpha   90.00
_cell.angle_beta   90.00
_cell.angle_gamma   90.00
#
_symmetry.space_group_name_H-M   'P 1'
#
loop_
_entity.id
_entity.type
_entity.pdbx_description
1 polymer ?
#
loop_
_entity_poly.entity_id
_entity_poly.type
_entity_poly.pdbx_seq_one_letter_code
_entity_poly.pdbx_strand_id
1 'polypeptide(L)'
;MLPLAIGAMLYVTVLNVVLLAFVGLPALLIALCVPAWRRQMLRQPRRFGALGLVCLSVVGAMSGNYWLDAANDRARKPTLEHDVQVEGLPLPAGTRLHLSTVDPLDQYDQPQVHGLPSLIAAEFVAPHRIKGINVTALEMFGPPYVKLRLASDQAVDGWPCANDTWVTFEIDEETRLQPDRWRFESCTLVANTEMGGLTWPSGSYVHRYGEEYELTPGGKRERVVLQRVALSGPTLTLKLDKQQKAVGWEGQLNDRITFGDWQYPRLTRVREDSPHTLLFSPNKSNPAHNLRTGEMLKAGHSILQRSSDGAVLWIKPNTGLGLADW
;
A
#
# COMPACT_ATOMS: atom_id res chain seq x y z
N MET A 1 -30.09 6.95 8.64
CA MET A 1 -29.96 8.38 8.25
C MET A 1 -30.15 9.33 9.44
N LEU A 2 -31.15 9.13 10.32
CA LEU A 2 -31.33 9.92 11.55
C LEU A 2 -30.09 10.03 12.49
N PRO A 3 -29.35 8.95 12.80
CA PRO A 3 -28.20 9.04 13.70
C PRO A 3 -27.01 9.81 13.10
N LEU A 4 -26.85 9.75 11.77
CA LEU A 4 -25.82 10.50 11.06
C LEU A 4 -26.12 12.01 11.06
N ALA A 5 -27.40 12.39 10.93
CA ALA A 5 -27.82 13.79 10.97
C ALA A 5 -27.68 14.41 12.38
N ILE A 6 -28.01 13.65 13.43
CA ILE A 6 -27.82 14.10 14.83
C ILE A 6 -26.33 14.25 15.15
N GLY A 7 -25.50 13.30 14.73
CA GLY A 7 -24.04 13.40 14.88
C GLY A 7 -23.44 14.61 14.16
N ALA A 8 -23.89 14.88 12.93
CA ALA A 8 -23.45 16.06 12.18
C ALA A 8 -23.88 17.38 12.82
N MET A 9 -25.11 17.49 13.33
CA MET A 9 -25.56 18.70 14.02
C MET A 9 -24.78 18.95 15.31
N LEU A 10 -24.52 17.92 16.11
CA LEU A 10 -23.71 18.03 17.33
C LEU A 10 -22.27 18.43 17.03
N TYR A 11 -21.69 17.87 15.98
CA TYR A 11 -20.34 18.25 15.55
C TYR A 11 -20.27 19.72 15.14
N VAL A 12 -21.23 20.19 14.34
CA VAL A 12 -21.29 21.59 13.89
C VAL A 12 -21.51 22.55 15.05
N THR A 13 -22.37 22.21 16.03
CA THR A 13 -22.59 23.08 17.18
C THR A 13 -21.36 23.17 18.07
N VAL A 14 -20.70 22.04 18.36
CA VAL A 14 -19.44 22.03 19.12
C VAL A 14 -18.35 22.85 18.41
N LEU A 15 -18.20 22.66 17.10
CA LEU A 15 -17.23 23.41 16.29
C LEU A 15 -17.49 24.93 16.36
N ASN A 16 -18.76 25.35 16.24
CA ASN A 16 -19.13 26.76 16.35
C ASN A 16 -18.83 27.33 17.75
N VAL A 17 -19.12 26.58 18.81
CA VAL A 17 -18.80 27.00 20.19
C VAL A 17 -17.30 27.17 20.39
N VAL A 18 -16.49 26.25 19.85
CA VAL A 18 -15.03 26.35 19.90
C VAL A 18 -14.54 27.59 19.15
N LEU A 19 -14.98 27.79 17.91
CA LEU A 19 -14.60 28.97 17.11
C LEU A 19 -14.99 30.28 17.81
N LEU A 20 -16.21 30.35 18.34
CA LEU A 20 -16.69 31.52 19.08
C LEU A 20 -15.90 31.76 20.37
N ALA A 21 -15.46 30.71 21.07
CA ALA A 21 -14.63 30.85 22.26
C ALA A 21 -13.22 31.36 21.92
N PHE A 22 -12.60 30.84 20.86
CA PHE A 22 -11.26 31.25 20.42
C PHE A 22 -11.23 32.69 19.85
N VAL A 23 -12.32 33.17 19.26
CA VAL A 23 -12.45 34.57 18.80
C VAL A 23 -12.98 35.47 19.92
N GLY A 24 -13.89 34.97 20.75
CA GLY A 24 -14.54 35.71 21.82
C GLY A 24 -13.59 36.06 22.97
N LEU A 25 -12.68 35.15 23.35
CA LEU A 25 -11.68 35.40 24.38
C LEU A 25 -10.76 36.59 24.05
N PRO A 26 -10.07 36.65 22.89
CA PRO A 26 -9.25 37.81 22.54
C PRO A 26 -10.08 39.07 22.36
N ALA A 27 -11.30 38.99 21.80
CA ALA A 27 -12.19 40.14 21.70
C ALA A 27 -12.55 40.72 23.08
N LEU A 28 -12.80 39.86 24.09
CA LEU A 28 -13.04 40.29 25.47
C LEU A 28 -11.80 40.90 26.12
N LEU A 29 -10.61 40.34 25.88
CA LEU A 29 -9.34 40.89 26.36
C LEU A 29 -9.07 42.28 25.75
N ILE A 30 -9.26 42.43 24.44
CA ILE A 30 -9.13 43.72 23.73
C ILE A 30 -10.17 44.72 24.27
N ALA A 31 -11.41 44.29 24.50
CA ALA A 31 -12.47 45.13 25.06
C ALA A 31 -12.14 45.66 26.46
N LEU A 32 -11.41 44.88 27.27
CA LEU A 32 -10.93 45.31 28.58
C LEU A 32 -9.80 46.36 28.47
N CYS A 33 -9.00 46.33 27.40
CA CYS A 33 -7.96 47.32 27.13
C CYS A 33 -8.52 48.67 26.63
N VAL A 34 -9.74 48.70 26.07
CA VAL A 34 -10.37 49.92 25.54
C VAL A 34 -11.22 50.63 26.61
N PRO A 35 -10.92 51.89 27.01
CA PRO A 35 -11.58 52.56 28.14
C PRO A 35 -13.10 52.77 28.01
N ALA A 36 -13.61 52.86 26.78
CA ALA A 36 -15.04 52.99 26.51
C ALA A 36 -15.78 51.67 26.76
N TRP A 37 -15.24 50.57 26.25
CA TRP A 37 -15.83 49.23 26.35
C TRP A 37 -15.66 48.63 27.75
N ARG A 38 -14.52 48.87 28.39
CA ARG A 38 -14.28 48.53 29.80
C ARG A 38 -15.36 49.10 30.74
N ARG A 39 -15.73 50.38 30.57
CA ARG A 39 -16.79 51.01 31.37
C ARG A 39 -18.15 50.36 31.16
N GLN A 40 -18.45 49.91 29.95
CA GLN A 40 -19.67 49.18 29.64
C GLN A 40 -19.67 47.76 30.20
N MET A 41 -18.54 47.04 30.12
CA MET A 41 -18.42 45.69 30.69
C MET A 41 -18.54 45.70 32.23
N LEU A 42 -17.95 46.69 32.89
CA LEU A 42 -18.05 46.86 34.35
C LEU A 42 -19.47 47.20 34.84
N ARG A 43 -20.35 47.70 33.96
CA ARG A 43 -21.78 47.91 34.29
C ARG A 43 -22.60 46.62 34.27
N GLN A 44 -22.14 45.57 33.58
CA GLN A 44 -22.82 44.27 33.51
C GLN A 44 -21.84 43.12 33.81
N PRO A 45 -21.20 43.12 35.00
CA PRO A 45 -20.07 42.23 35.29
C PRO A 45 -20.45 40.74 35.23
N ARG A 46 -21.70 40.40 35.56
CA ARG A 46 -22.19 39.01 35.51
C ARG A 46 -22.25 38.43 34.10
N ARG A 47 -22.68 39.21 33.10
CA ARG A 47 -22.84 38.73 31.71
C ARG A 47 -21.49 38.51 31.03
N PHE A 48 -20.61 39.50 31.13
CA PHE A 48 -19.28 39.42 30.55
C PHE A 48 -18.35 38.49 31.35
N GLY A 49 -18.54 38.39 32.67
CA GLY A 49 -17.85 37.40 33.51
C GLY A 49 -18.24 35.96 33.16
N ALA A 50 -19.54 35.68 32.98
CA ALA A 50 -20.00 34.36 32.55
C ALA A 50 -19.49 34.00 31.14
N LEU A 51 -19.57 34.94 30.19
CA LEU A 51 -19.05 34.73 28.83
C LEU A 51 -17.53 34.48 28.83
N GLY A 52 -16.78 35.28 29.60
CA GLY A 52 -15.34 35.10 29.78
C GLY A 52 -14.99 33.75 30.39
N LEU A 53 -15.73 33.31 31.41
CA LEU A 53 -15.54 32.01 32.05
C LEU A 53 -15.82 30.84 31.09
N VAL A 54 -16.88 30.92 30.28
CA VAL A 54 -17.19 29.91 29.25
C VAL A 54 -16.12 29.89 28.14
N CYS A 55 -15.68 31.05 27.65
CA CYS A 55 -14.63 31.09 26.64
C CYS A 55 -13.31 30.54 27.20
N LEU A 56 -12.97 30.89 28.44
CA LEU A 56 -11.74 30.44 29.09
C LEU A 56 -11.75 28.94 29.40
N SER A 57 -12.89 28.37 29.81
CA SER A 57 -13.01 26.93 30.03
C SER A 57 -12.88 26.13 28.73
N VAL A 58 -13.51 26.58 27.64
CA VAL A 58 -13.43 25.93 26.32
C VAL A 58 -12.00 26.02 25.76
N VAL A 59 -11.40 27.21 25.74
CA VAL A 59 -10.03 27.40 25.24
C VAL A 59 -9.02 26.64 26.11
N GLY A 60 -9.19 26.67 27.44
CA GLY A 60 -8.35 25.95 28.39
C GLY A 60 -8.42 24.43 28.20
N ALA A 61 -9.63 23.87 28.08
CA ALA A 61 -9.82 22.44 27.86
C ALA A 61 -9.24 21.99 26.50
N MET A 62 -9.49 22.74 25.43
CA MET A 62 -8.95 22.41 24.09
C MET A 62 -7.43 22.50 24.06
N SER A 63 -6.86 23.56 24.62
CA SER A 63 -5.41 23.72 24.71
C SER A 63 -4.80 22.62 25.58
N GLY A 64 -5.41 22.30 26.72
CA GLY A 64 -4.97 21.22 27.61
C GLY A 64 -4.96 19.86 26.93
N ASN A 65 -6.03 19.50 26.21
CA ASN A 65 -6.08 18.27 25.43
C ASN A 65 -5.02 18.25 24.32
N TYR A 66 -4.84 19.35 23.60
CA TYR A 66 -3.79 19.45 22.58
C TYR A 66 -2.38 19.28 23.18
N TRP A 67 -2.12 19.88 24.34
CA TRP A 67 -0.85 19.72 25.05
C TRP A 67 -0.64 18.28 25.55
N LEU A 68 -1.69 17.65 26.08
CA LEU A 68 -1.66 16.25 26.52
C LEU A 68 -1.39 15.31 25.34
N ASP A 69 -2.07 15.54 24.21
CA ASP A 69 -1.90 14.76 22.99
C ASP A 69 -0.50 14.93 22.40
N ALA A 70 0.00 16.17 22.33
CA ALA A 70 1.36 16.45 21.91
C ALA A 70 2.41 15.84 22.85
N ALA A 71 2.15 15.76 24.16
CA ALA A 71 3.02 15.08 25.11
C ALA A 71 3.00 13.56 24.91
N ASN A 72 1.82 12.98 24.69
CA ASN A 72 1.65 11.55 24.39
C ASN A 72 2.33 11.17 23.07
N ASP A 73 2.18 12.00 22.04
CA ASP A 73 2.85 11.80 20.75
C ASP A 73 4.36 11.81 20.88
N ARG A 74 4.93 12.70 21.71
CA ARG A 74 6.38 12.68 21.98
C ARG A 74 6.79 11.42 22.73
N ALA A 75 5.99 10.98 23.70
CA ALA A 75 6.26 9.77 24.45
C ALA A 75 6.25 8.52 23.54
N ARG A 76 5.33 8.46 22.56
CA ARG A 76 5.23 7.39 21.56
C ARG A 76 6.35 7.40 20.52
N LYS A 77 7.20 8.43 20.51
CA LYS A 77 8.34 8.56 19.59
C LYS A 77 9.70 8.59 20.30
N PRO A 78 10.02 7.60 21.15
CA PRO A 78 11.27 7.61 21.89
C PRO A 78 12.45 7.31 20.96
N THR A 79 13.63 7.83 21.32
CA THR A 79 14.90 7.44 20.70
C THR A 79 15.61 6.49 21.64
N LEU A 80 16.08 5.35 21.12
CA LEU A 80 16.81 4.39 21.94
C LEU A 80 18.18 4.94 22.34
N GLU A 81 18.49 4.92 23.63
CA GLU A 81 19.82 5.33 24.13
C GLU A 81 20.84 4.19 24.05
N HIS A 82 20.36 2.95 24.11
CA HIS A 82 21.18 1.74 24.14
C HIS A 82 20.63 0.74 23.13
N ASP A 83 21.46 -0.23 22.74
CA ASP A 83 21.02 -1.35 21.93
C ASP A 83 20.00 -2.18 22.71
N VAL A 84 18.86 -2.47 22.09
CA VAL A 84 17.77 -3.25 22.66
C VAL A 84 17.44 -4.41 21.72
N GLN A 85 17.16 -5.58 22.28
CA GLN A 85 16.68 -6.72 21.51
C GLN A 85 15.30 -7.13 22.04
N VAL A 86 14.32 -7.20 21.15
CA VAL A 86 12.93 -7.54 21.49
C VAL A 86 12.53 -8.79 20.72
N GLU A 87 12.38 -9.91 21.42
CA GLU A 87 11.96 -11.20 20.82
C GLU A 87 12.77 -11.63 19.58
N GLY A 88 14.02 -11.20 19.49
CA GLY A 88 14.91 -11.50 18.36
C GLY A 88 15.07 -10.35 17.36
N LEU A 89 14.26 -9.30 17.42
CA LEU A 89 14.45 -8.08 16.65
C LEU A 89 15.53 -7.19 17.29
N PRO A 90 16.70 -7.01 16.66
CA PRO A 90 17.71 -6.07 17.14
C PRO A 90 17.33 -4.64 16.79
N LEU A 91 17.41 -3.74 17.77
CA LEU A 91 17.19 -2.30 17.61
C LEU A 91 18.41 -1.57 18.17
N PRO A 92 19.26 -0.96 17.33
CA PRO A 92 20.47 -0.31 17.80
C PRO A 92 20.16 1.02 18.50
N ALA A 93 21.12 1.50 19.29
CA ALA A 93 21.10 2.84 19.86
C ALA A 93 20.95 3.92 18.77
N GLY A 94 20.26 5.00 19.12
CA GLY A 94 19.89 6.09 18.21
C GLY A 94 18.65 5.83 17.35
N THR A 95 18.11 4.61 17.34
CA THR A 95 16.88 4.30 16.59
C THR A 95 15.71 5.13 17.10
N ARG A 96 15.00 5.81 16.19
CA ARG A 96 13.74 6.48 16.51
C ARG A 96 12.61 5.48 16.35
N LEU A 97 11.92 5.20 17.43
CA LEU A 97 10.78 4.30 17.43
C LEU A 97 9.50 5.11 17.25
N HIS A 98 8.49 4.51 16.64
CA HIS A 98 7.11 4.95 16.65
C HIS A 98 6.29 3.83 17.25
N LEU A 99 5.73 4.04 18.43
CA LEU A 99 4.96 3.07 19.20
C LEU A 99 3.46 3.40 19.13
N SER A 100 2.60 2.39 19.18
CA SER A 100 1.15 2.62 19.27
C SER A 100 0.76 3.08 20.68
N THR A 101 1.43 2.56 21.70
CA THR A 101 1.27 2.97 23.09
C THR A 101 2.61 2.89 23.84
N VAL A 102 2.73 3.69 24.89
CA VAL A 102 3.84 3.65 25.86
C VAL A 102 3.43 2.99 27.17
N ASP A 103 2.18 2.55 27.27
CA ASP A 103 1.63 2.01 28.51
C ASP A 103 2.36 0.72 28.90
N PRO A 104 2.57 0.48 30.20
CA PRO A 104 3.22 -0.75 30.69
C PRO A 104 2.35 -1.98 30.49
N LEU A 105 1.06 -1.81 30.16
CA LEU A 105 0.11 -2.87 29.85
C LEU A 105 -0.31 -2.78 28.39
N ASP A 106 -0.53 -3.93 27.75
CA ASP A 106 -1.08 -4.01 26.41
C ASP A 106 -2.62 -3.87 26.41
N GLN A 107 -3.26 -4.04 25.23
CA GLN A 107 -4.72 -3.99 25.09
C GLN A 107 -5.49 -5.09 25.84
N TYR A 108 -4.78 -6.10 26.35
CA TYR A 108 -5.31 -7.24 27.09
C TYR A 108 -4.87 -7.23 28.56
N ASP A 109 -4.42 -6.07 29.09
CA ASP A 109 -3.89 -5.89 30.44
C ASP A 109 -2.64 -6.76 30.75
N GLN A 110 -1.89 -7.18 29.73
CA GLN A 110 -0.64 -7.91 29.93
C GLN A 110 0.56 -6.98 30.04
N PRO A 111 1.53 -7.25 30.93
CA PRO A 111 2.74 -6.46 31.04
C PRO A 111 3.55 -6.46 29.74
N GLN A 112 3.91 -5.27 29.25
CA GLN A 112 4.79 -5.08 28.10
C GLN A 112 6.01 -4.23 28.45
N VAL A 113 7.16 -4.60 27.88
CA VAL A 113 8.43 -3.89 28.10
C VAL A 113 8.38 -2.54 27.40
N HIS A 114 8.02 -1.49 28.14
CA HIS A 114 8.00 -0.09 27.69
C HIS A 114 7.26 0.14 26.35
N GLY A 115 6.19 -0.61 26.08
CA GLY A 115 5.42 -0.48 24.84
C GLY A 115 6.15 -0.96 23.57
N LEU A 116 7.34 -1.58 23.68
CA LEU A 116 8.10 -2.10 22.54
C LEU A 116 7.34 -3.16 21.73
N PRO A 117 6.52 -4.05 22.33
CA PRO A 117 5.63 -4.93 21.56
C PRO A 117 4.64 -4.17 20.65
N SER A 118 4.36 -2.92 20.98
CA SER A 118 3.46 -2.03 20.24
C SER A 118 4.17 -1.25 19.10
N LEU A 119 5.39 -1.64 18.73
CA LEU A 119 6.21 -1.00 17.70
C LEU A 119 5.51 -0.93 16.34
N ILE A 120 5.20 0.29 15.89
CA ILE A 120 4.62 0.58 14.57
C ILE A 120 5.72 0.83 13.53
N ALA A 121 6.77 1.56 13.88
CA ALA A 121 7.86 1.82 12.93
C ALA A 121 9.18 2.11 13.67
N ALA A 122 10.29 1.88 12.99
CA ALA A 122 11.62 2.21 13.47
C ALA A 122 12.42 2.86 12.34
N GLU A 123 13.03 4.02 12.62
CA GLU A 123 13.99 4.69 11.73
C GLU A 123 15.40 4.55 12.30
N PHE A 124 16.31 3.97 11.51
CA PHE A 124 17.68 3.74 11.92
C PHE A 124 18.57 4.93 11.50
N VAL A 125 19.49 5.34 12.38
CA VAL A 125 20.45 6.43 12.10
C VAL A 125 21.45 6.05 11.00
N ALA A 126 21.82 4.77 10.95
CA ALA A 126 22.69 4.17 9.97
C ALA A 126 22.08 2.86 9.47
N PRO A 127 22.46 2.37 8.27
CA PRO A 127 22.01 1.07 7.78
C PRO A 127 22.21 -0.02 8.83
N HIS A 128 21.13 -0.71 9.17
CA HIS A 128 21.10 -1.78 10.17
C HIS A 128 20.73 -3.11 9.53
N ARG A 129 21.12 -4.22 10.13
CA ARG A 129 20.93 -5.55 9.54
C ARG A 129 19.83 -6.33 10.24
N ILE A 130 18.75 -6.64 9.52
CA ILE A 130 17.61 -7.42 10.01
C ILE A 130 17.40 -8.60 9.07
N LYS A 131 17.30 -9.83 9.59
CA LYS A 131 17.21 -11.06 8.76
C LYS A 131 18.31 -11.16 7.69
N GLY A 132 19.50 -10.66 8.00
CA GLY A 132 20.62 -10.61 7.06
C GLY A 132 20.53 -9.50 5.98
N ILE A 133 19.49 -8.67 6.00
CA ILE A 133 19.18 -7.61 5.03
C ILE A 133 19.58 -6.24 5.59
N ASN A 134 20.23 -5.40 4.79
CA ASN A 134 20.60 -4.04 5.19
C ASN A 134 19.46 -3.06 4.94
N VAL A 135 18.98 -2.41 6.00
CA VAL A 135 17.77 -1.59 6.01
C VAL A 135 17.97 -0.25 6.70
N THR A 136 17.21 0.76 6.30
CA THR A 136 17.23 2.10 6.92
C THR A 136 15.98 2.39 7.74
N ALA A 137 14.89 1.66 7.49
CA ALA A 137 13.66 1.78 8.26
C ALA A 137 12.89 0.45 8.28
N LEU A 138 12.02 0.33 9.27
CA LEU A 138 11.10 -0.78 9.46
C LEU A 138 9.70 -0.20 9.75
N GLU A 139 8.66 -0.80 9.18
CA GLU A 139 7.25 -0.44 9.41
C GLU A 139 6.41 -1.70 9.65
N MET A 140 5.60 -1.67 10.69
CA MET A 140 4.70 -2.71 11.17
C MET A 140 3.35 -2.07 11.57
N PHE A 141 2.50 -1.76 10.61
CA PHE A 141 1.18 -1.18 10.92
C PHE A 141 0.18 -2.18 11.54
N GLY A 142 0.57 -3.45 11.67
CA GLY A 142 -0.31 -4.56 12.08
C GLY A 142 -0.04 -5.79 11.22
N PRO A 143 -0.30 -7.01 11.74
CA PRO A 143 -0.41 -8.17 10.86
C PRO A 143 -1.40 -7.90 9.71
N PRO A 144 -1.19 -8.53 8.54
CA PRO A 144 -0.25 -9.63 8.32
C PRO A 144 1.09 -9.21 7.70
N TYR A 145 1.50 -7.92 7.76
CA TYR A 145 2.70 -7.47 7.03
C TYR A 145 3.66 -6.62 7.86
N VAL A 146 4.96 -6.83 7.60
CA VAL A 146 6.06 -5.92 7.97
C VAL A 146 6.76 -5.46 6.69
N LYS A 147 7.20 -4.20 6.67
CA LYS A 147 7.96 -3.62 5.58
C LYS A 147 9.33 -3.18 6.07
N LEU A 148 10.35 -3.46 5.27
CA LEU A 148 11.71 -2.99 5.51
C LEU A 148 12.16 -2.14 4.33
N ARG A 149 12.70 -0.95 4.61
CA ARG A 149 13.25 -0.07 3.58
C ARG A 149 14.70 -0.41 3.34
N LEU A 150 15.04 -0.81 2.12
CA LEU A 150 16.38 -1.29 1.77
C LEU A 150 17.40 -0.15 1.69
N ALA A 151 18.56 -0.35 2.30
CA ALA A 151 19.66 0.62 2.28
C ALA A 151 20.46 0.61 0.96
N SER A 152 20.48 -0.53 0.26
CA SER A 152 21.19 -0.74 -0.99
C SER A 152 20.50 -1.81 -1.84
N ASP A 153 20.88 -1.88 -3.12
CA ASP A 153 20.50 -3.00 -3.98
C ASP A 153 21.06 -4.28 -3.37
N GLN A 154 20.22 -5.28 -3.18
CA GLN A 154 20.64 -6.53 -2.55
C GLN A 154 19.67 -7.67 -2.86
N ALA A 155 20.17 -8.90 -2.73
CA ALA A 155 19.35 -10.08 -2.83
C ALA A 155 18.57 -10.31 -1.53
N VAL A 156 17.25 -10.45 -1.62
CA VAL A 156 16.36 -10.80 -0.49
C VAL A 156 15.57 -12.06 -0.88
N ASP A 157 15.76 -13.15 -0.14
CA ASP A 157 15.18 -14.47 -0.46
C ASP A 157 15.36 -14.86 -1.94
N GLY A 158 16.54 -14.55 -2.49
CA GLY A 158 16.93 -14.82 -3.87
C GLY A 158 16.48 -13.77 -4.89
N TRP A 159 15.66 -12.78 -4.52
CA TRP A 159 15.19 -11.72 -5.42
C TRP A 159 16.12 -10.50 -5.41
N PRO A 160 16.54 -9.97 -6.56
CA PRO A 160 17.35 -8.76 -6.63
C PRO A 160 16.46 -7.52 -6.39
N CYS A 161 16.35 -7.10 -5.14
CA CYS A 161 15.50 -6.00 -4.73
C CYS A 161 16.26 -4.65 -4.77
N ALA A 162 15.57 -3.60 -5.22
CA ALA A 162 16.15 -2.27 -5.42
C ALA A 162 16.31 -1.48 -4.12
N ASN A 163 17.38 -0.68 -4.04
CA ASN A 163 17.61 0.27 -2.96
C ASN A 163 16.46 1.27 -2.80
N ASP A 164 16.35 1.82 -1.58
CA ASP A 164 15.34 2.82 -1.22
C ASP A 164 13.88 2.41 -1.49
N THR A 165 13.66 1.12 -1.72
CA THR A 165 12.32 0.54 -1.85
C THR A 165 11.98 -0.32 -0.64
N TRP A 166 10.68 -0.56 -0.47
CA TRP A 166 10.17 -1.42 0.58
C TRP A 166 10.14 -2.87 0.11
N VAL A 167 10.77 -3.74 0.89
CA VAL A 167 10.50 -5.18 0.86
C VAL A 167 9.44 -5.49 1.90
N THR A 168 8.44 -6.29 1.53
CA THR A 168 7.35 -6.69 2.41
C THR A 168 7.50 -8.16 2.77
N PHE A 169 7.27 -8.46 4.04
CA PHE A 169 7.16 -9.82 4.54
C PHE A 169 5.80 -10.03 5.17
N GLU A 170 5.30 -11.25 5.03
CA GLU A 170 4.14 -11.75 5.76
C GLU A 170 4.56 -12.19 7.17
N ILE A 171 3.74 -11.86 8.16
CA ILE A 171 3.94 -12.15 9.58
C ILE A 171 2.66 -12.64 10.23
N ASP A 172 2.80 -13.46 11.26
CA ASP A 172 1.73 -13.79 12.20
C ASP A 172 1.82 -12.88 13.43
N GLU A 173 0.73 -12.73 14.18
CA GLU A 173 0.70 -11.87 15.37
C GLU A 173 1.72 -12.32 16.43
N GLU A 174 1.83 -13.63 16.67
CA GLU A 174 2.77 -14.24 17.64
C GLU A 174 4.25 -14.16 17.21
N THR A 175 4.53 -13.97 15.92
CA THR A 175 5.89 -13.98 15.36
C THR A 175 6.30 -12.63 14.78
N ARG A 176 5.50 -11.59 15.02
CA ARG A 176 5.69 -10.24 14.50
C ARG A 176 7.09 -9.69 14.77
N LEU A 177 7.68 -9.98 15.93
CA LEU A 177 9.00 -9.47 16.34
C LEU A 177 10.14 -10.49 16.14
N GLN A 178 9.89 -11.57 15.39
CA GLN A 178 10.85 -12.63 15.12
C GLN A 178 11.24 -12.65 13.62
N PRO A 179 12.24 -11.87 13.18
CA PRO A 179 12.63 -11.76 11.77
C PRO A 179 12.91 -13.08 11.04
N ASP A 180 13.35 -14.10 11.78
CA ASP A 180 13.63 -15.42 11.23
C ASP A 180 12.36 -16.14 10.74
N ARG A 181 11.20 -15.82 11.34
CA ARG A 181 9.89 -16.40 10.99
C ARG A 181 9.18 -15.68 9.84
N TRP A 182 9.61 -14.47 9.51
CA TRP A 182 8.99 -13.66 8.46
C TRP A 182 9.16 -14.31 7.09
N ARG A 183 8.09 -14.34 6.31
CA ARG A 183 8.08 -14.93 4.96
C ARG A 183 8.08 -13.84 3.91
N PHE A 184 8.98 -13.91 2.93
CA PHE A 184 9.01 -12.92 1.86
C PHE A 184 7.67 -12.88 1.13
N GLU A 185 7.17 -11.66 0.91
CA GLU A 185 5.90 -11.42 0.24
C GLU A 185 6.08 -10.63 -1.04
N SER A 186 6.92 -9.61 -1.04
CA SER A 186 7.13 -8.80 -2.24
C SER A 186 8.32 -7.85 -2.14
N CYS A 187 8.86 -7.45 -3.29
CA CYS A 187 9.78 -6.32 -3.38
C CYS A 187 9.75 -5.67 -4.77
N THR A 188 10.30 -4.46 -4.85
CA THR A 188 10.61 -3.83 -6.14
C THR A 188 11.96 -4.34 -6.63
N LEU A 189 12.03 -4.76 -7.89
CA LEU A 189 13.23 -5.32 -8.49
C LEU A 189 14.21 -4.23 -8.93
N VAL A 190 15.50 -4.59 -8.93
CA VAL A 190 16.55 -3.79 -9.57
C VAL A 190 16.25 -3.67 -11.07
N ALA A 191 16.46 -2.48 -11.62
CA ALA A 191 16.25 -2.23 -13.04
C ALA A 191 17.15 -3.11 -13.91
N ASN A 192 16.64 -3.52 -15.07
CA ASN A 192 17.32 -4.38 -16.04
C ASN A 192 17.64 -5.79 -15.52
N THR A 193 16.92 -6.26 -14.50
CA THR A 193 17.02 -7.66 -14.05
C THR A 193 16.54 -8.61 -15.15
N GLU A 194 17.32 -9.62 -15.48
CA GLU A 194 16.92 -10.66 -16.43
C GLU A 194 16.24 -11.82 -15.69
N MET A 195 14.96 -12.06 -15.98
CA MET A 195 14.19 -13.17 -15.43
C MET A 195 13.15 -13.68 -16.41
N GLY A 196 13.03 -15.01 -16.53
CA GLY A 196 12.12 -15.63 -17.50
C GLY A 196 12.45 -15.30 -18.97
N GLY A 197 13.70 -15.00 -19.28
CA GLY A 197 14.14 -14.57 -20.61
C GLY A 197 13.70 -13.16 -20.99
N LEU A 198 13.24 -12.36 -20.02
CA LEU A 198 12.88 -10.95 -20.18
C LEU A 198 13.78 -10.06 -19.32
N THR A 199 14.13 -8.90 -19.87
CA THR A 199 14.75 -7.81 -19.11
C THR A 199 13.65 -6.95 -18.49
N TRP A 200 13.62 -6.91 -17.17
CA TRP A 200 12.59 -6.20 -16.42
C TRP A 200 12.97 -4.73 -16.19
N PRO A 201 12.05 -3.80 -16.46
CA PRO A 201 12.28 -2.37 -16.31
C PRO A 201 12.37 -1.92 -14.84
N SER A 202 12.79 -0.68 -14.63
CA SER A 202 12.83 -0.08 -13.30
C SER A 202 11.43 0.00 -12.69
N GLY A 203 11.30 -0.32 -11.41
CA GLY A 203 10.01 -0.30 -10.72
C GLY A 203 9.18 -1.56 -10.93
N SER A 204 9.69 -2.54 -11.67
CA SER A 204 9.11 -3.88 -11.71
C SER A 204 8.96 -4.44 -10.31
N TYR A 205 7.88 -5.17 -10.08
CA TYR A 205 7.48 -5.61 -8.76
C TYR A 205 7.19 -7.09 -8.78
N VAL A 206 7.78 -7.80 -7.81
CA VAL A 206 7.49 -9.21 -7.55
C VAL A 206 6.57 -9.30 -6.35
N HIS A 207 5.56 -10.16 -6.46
CA HIS A 207 4.64 -10.48 -5.38
C HIS A 207 4.45 -11.99 -5.30
N ARG A 208 4.43 -12.52 -4.09
CA ARG A 208 4.12 -13.93 -3.85
C ARG A 208 2.60 -14.12 -3.83
N TYR A 209 2.13 -15.14 -4.54
CA TYR A 209 0.73 -15.55 -4.53
C TYR A 209 0.65 -17.02 -4.11
N GLY A 210 0.46 -17.25 -2.81
CA GLY A 210 0.56 -18.57 -2.20
C GLY A 210 1.98 -19.13 -2.31
N GLU A 211 2.17 -20.07 -3.23
CA GLU A 211 3.43 -20.78 -3.46
C GLU A 211 4.11 -20.39 -4.79
N GLU A 212 3.47 -19.52 -5.56
CA GLU A 212 3.96 -18.99 -6.83
C GLU A 212 4.34 -17.52 -6.65
N TYR A 213 5.03 -16.97 -7.65
CA TYR A 213 5.36 -15.56 -7.72
C TYR A 213 4.84 -14.95 -9.00
N GLU A 214 4.36 -13.72 -8.89
CA GLU A 214 3.93 -12.91 -10.01
C GLU A 214 4.86 -11.71 -10.15
N LEU A 215 5.41 -11.55 -11.35
CA LEU A 215 6.20 -10.39 -11.75
C LEU A 215 5.36 -9.47 -12.63
N THR A 216 5.28 -8.21 -12.24
CA THR A 216 4.59 -7.16 -12.99
C THR A 216 5.56 -6.02 -13.31
N PRO A 217 5.48 -5.43 -14.52
CA PRO A 217 6.42 -4.39 -14.89
C PRO A 217 6.06 -3.05 -14.25
N GLY A 218 7.10 -2.29 -13.92
CA GLY A 218 6.97 -0.96 -13.33
C GLY A 218 6.74 0.09 -14.40
N GLY A 219 5.56 0.69 -14.45
CA GLY A 219 5.30 1.85 -15.29
C GLY A 219 4.12 1.69 -16.24
N LYS A 220 3.59 2.83 -16.71
CA LYS A 220 2.28 2.89 -17.38
C LYS A 220 2.30 2.69 -18.91
N ARG A 221 3.48 2.61 -19.56
CA ARG A 221 3.59 2.76 -21.03
C ARG A 221 4.58 1.84 -21.72
N GLU A 222 5.05 0.81 -21.04
CA GLU A 222 6.05 -0.07 -21.64
C GLU A 222 5.40 -1.09 -22.57
N ARG A 223 6.09 -1.40 -23.65
CA ARG A 223 5.71 -2.46 -24.60
C ARG A 223 6.69 -3.61 -24.40
N VAL A 224 6.16 -4.78 -24.09
CA VAL A 224 6.96 -6.00 -23.92
C VAL A 224 6.61 -6.99 -25.03
N VAL A 225 7.60 -7.62 -25.65
CA VAL A 225 7.37 -8.62 -26.69
C VAL A 225 7.69 -10.01 -26.13
N LEU A 226 6.67 -10.87 -26.11
CA LEU A 226 6.77 -12.27 -25.66
C LEU A 226 6.19 -13.19 -26.71
N GLN A 227 6.92 -14.24 -27.09
CA GLN A 227 6.47 -15.23 -28.09
C GLN A 227 5.88 -14.59 -29.37
N ARG A 228 6.54 -13.54 -29.89
CA ARG A 228 6.12 -12.74 -31.06
C ARG A 228 4.84 -11.90 -30.87
N VAL A 229 4.35 -11.78 -29.65
CA VAL A 229 3.18 -10.98 -29.27
C VAL A 229 3.64 -9.72 -28.54
N ALA A 230 3.18 -8.55 -29.01
CA ALA A 230 3.43 -7.28 -28.34
C ALA A 230 2.34 -7.01 -27.28
N LEU A 231 2.74 -7.00 -26.03
CA LEU A 231 1.89 -6.83 -24.86
C LEU A 231 2.03 -5.43 -24.26
N SER A 232 0.93 -4.96 -23.70
CA SER A 232 0.88 -3.76 -22.86
C SER A 232 1.54 -4.10 -21.52
N GLY A 233 2.68 -3.49 -21.23
CA GLY A 233 3.44 -3.67 -19.99
C GLY A 233 2.56 -3.65 -18.75
N PRO A 234 1.72 -2.62 -18.51
CA PRO A 234 0.90 -2.53 -17.30
C PRO A 234 -0.04 -3.71 -17.00
N THR A 235 -0.30 -4.57 -17.99
CA THR A 235 -1.17 -5.74 -17.83
C THR A 235 -0.41 -7.06 -17.91
N LEU A 236 0.89 -7.02 -18.19
CA LEU A 236 1.74 -8.21 -18.21
C LEU A 236 1.97 -8.70 -16.78
N THR A 237 1.66 -9.97 -16.57
CA THR A 237 2.03 -10.73 -15.39
C THR A 237 2.82 -11.96 -15.84
N LEU A 238 4.05 -12.10 -15.37
CA LEU A 238 4.84 -13.32 -15.49
C LEU A 238 4.65 -14.16 -14.23
N LYS A 239 4.24 -15.41 -14.38
CA LYS A 239 4.08 -16.37 -13.28
C LYS A 239 5.33 -17.23 -13.17
N LEU A 240 5.82 -17.39 -11.95
CA LEU A 240 7.03 -18.12 -11.62
C LEU A 240 6.76 -19.13 -10.51
N ASP A 241 7.42 -20.28 -10.58
CA ASP A 241 7.38 -21.28 -9.50
C ASP A 241 8.25 -20.88 -8.30
N LYS A 242 8.26 -21.73 -7.27
CA LYS A 242 9.11 -21.57 -6.07
C LYS A 242 10.61 -21.45 -6.36
N GLN A 243 11.06 -21.99 -7.49
CA GLN A 243 12.45 -21.95 -7.94
C GLN A 243 12.72 -20.77 -8.89
N GLN A 244 11.78 -19.81 -8.96
CA GLN A 244 11.86 -18.62 -9.81
C GLN A 244 11.95 -18.95 -11.30
N LYS A 245 11.41 -20.11 -11.73
CA LYS A 245 11.33 -20.48 -13.16
C LYS A 245 9.98 -20.05 -13.72
N ALA A 246 10.01 -19.51 -14.94
CA ALA A 246 8.80 -19.07 -15.61
C ALA A 246 7.91 -20.28 -15.91
N VAL A 247 6.67 -20.25 -15.41
CA VAL A 247 5.66 -21.29 -15.64
C VAL A 247 4.56 -20.84 -16.60
N GLY A 248 4.41 -19.53 -16.79
CA GLY A 248 3.49 -18.96 -17.76
C GLY A 248 3.42 -17.44 -17.65
N TRP A 249 2.66 -16.82 -18.54
CA TRP A 249 2.43 -15.38 -18.52
C TRP A 249 1.04 -15.04 -19.04
N GLU A 250 0.54 -13.89 -18.63
CA GLU A 250 -0.70 -13.32 -19.16
C GLU A 250 -0.54 -11.82 -19.38
N GLY A 251 -1.28 -11.27 -20.33
CA GLY A 251 -1.26 -9.84 -20.61
C GLY A 251 -2.35 -9.43 -21.60
N GLN A 252 -2.31 -8.18 -22.04
CA GLN A 252 -3.18 -7.68 -23.09
C GLN A 252 -2.36 -7.16 -24.28
N LEU A 253 -2.89 -7.35 -25.49
CA LEU A 253 -2.26 -6.82 -26.69
C LEU A 253 -2.11 -5.29 -26.63
N ASN A 254 -0.89 -4.82 -26.88
CA ASN A 254 -0.62 -3.38 -27.00
C ASN A 254 -1.22 -2.77 -28.27
N ASP A 255 -1.21 -3.55 -29.34
CA ASP A 255 -1.64 -3.15 -30.68
C ASP A 255 -2.50 -4.25 -31.31
N ARG A 256 -3.17 -3.93 -32.42
CA ARG A 256 -3.82 -4.96 -33.25
C ARG A 256 -2.75 -5.88 -33.84
N ILE A 257 -2.99 -7.19 -33.82
CA ILE A 257 -2.08 -8.18 -34.42
C ILE A 257 -2.83 -9.13 -35.35
N THR A 258 -2.12 -9.68 -36.32
CA THR A 258 -2.56 -10.87 -37.07
C THR A 258 -1.73 -12.06 -36.61
N PHE A 259 -2.41 -13.14 -36.20
CA PHE A 259 -1.78 -14.37 -35.73
C PHE A 259 -2.46 -15.58 -36.36
N GLY A 260 -1.76 -16.25 -37.28
CA GLY A 260 -2.36 -17.20 -38.21
C GLY A 260 -3.40 -16.53 -39.11
N ASP A 261 -4.56 -17.17 -39.26
CA ASP A 261 -5.69 -16.64 -40.05
C ASP A 261 -6.49 -15.54 -39.31
N TRP A 262 -6.20 -15.25 -38.04
CA TRP A 262 -7.02 -14.38 -37.19
C TRP A 262 -6.37 -13.03 -36.94
N GLN A 263 -7.16 -11.98 -37.03
CA GLN A 263 -6.80 -10.63 -36.62
C GLN A 263 -7.45 -10.29 -35.28
N TYR A 264 -6.61 -9.93 -34.31
CA TYR A 264 -7.00 -9.59 -32.94
C TYR A 264 -6.87 -8.09 -32.71
N PRO A 265 -7.89 -7.43 -32.15
CA PRO A 265 -7.80 -6.02 -31.79
C PRO A 265 -6.91 -5.79 -30.56
N ARG A 266 -6.46 -4.54 -30.38
CA ARG A 266 -5.81 -4.07 -29.15
C ARG A 266 -6.65 -4.42 -27.92
N LEU A 267 -5.98 -4.59 -26.77
CA LEU A 267 -6.55 -4.98 -25.48
C LEU A 267 -6.99 -6.43 -25.39
N THR A 268 -7.01 -7.20 -26.49
CA THR A 268 -7.27 -8.65 -26.43
C THR A 268 -6.39 -9.30 -25.36
N ARG A 269 -6.99 -10.03 -24.42
CA ARG A 269 -6.25 -10.75 -23.39
C ARG A 269 -5.57 -11.94 -24.05
N VAL A 270 -4.29 -12.12 -23.75
CA VAL A 270 -3.48 -13.23 -24.25
C VAL A 270 -2.76 -13.83 -23.07
N ARG A 271 -2.76 -15.16 -23.00
CA ARG A 271 -1.95 -15.89 -22.02
C ARG A 271 -1.33 -17.13 -22.65
N GLU A 272 -0.24 -17.58 -22.07
CA GLU A 272 0.27 -18.93 -22.32
C GLU A 272 -0.61 -19.94 -21.56
N ASP A 273 -1.21 -20.88 -22.29
CA ASP A 273 -2.11 -21.89 -21.70
C ASP A 273 -1.36 -23.19 -21.39
N SER A 274 -0.42 -23.55 -22.26
CA SER A 274 0.55 -24.63 -22.10
C SER A 274 1.77 -24.33 -22.97
N PRO A 275 2.92 -24.98 -22.76
CA PRO A 275 4.13 -24.72 -23.54
C PRO A 275 3.82 -24.70 -25.05
N HIS A 276 4.22 -23.61 -25.70
CA HIS A 276 4.01 -23.37 -27.13
C HIS A 276 2.56 -23.14 -27.58
N THR A 277 1.63 -22.82 -26.68
CA THR A 277 0.24 -22.50 -27.04
C THR A 277 -0.20 -21.18 -26.41
N LEU A 278 -0.94 -20.39 -27.19
CA LEU A 278 -1.43 -19.08 -26.80
C LEU A 278 -2.95 -19.08 -26.84
N LEU A 279 -3.58 -18.63 -25.76
CA LEU A 279 -5.01 -18.44 -25.67
C LEU A 279 -5.33 -16.96 -25.87
N PHE A 280 -6.06 -16.65 -26.94
CA PHE A 280 -6.54 -15.31 -27.22
C PHE A 280 -8.01 -15.19 -26.81
N SER A 281 -8.30 -14.21 -25.96
CA SER A 281 -9.63 -13.93 -25.42
C SER A 281 -10.00 -12.47 -25.70
N PRO A 282 -10.56 -12.15 -26.89
CA PRO A 282 -11.00 -10.79 -27.22
C PRO A 282 -12.16 -10.31 -26.36
N ASN A 283 -12.28 -8.99 -26.26
CA ASN A 283 -13.41 -8.31 -25.61
C ASN A 283 -14.69 -8.48 -26.45
N LYS A 284 -15.86 -8.56 -25.80
CA LYS A 284 -17.18 -8.58 -26.47
C LYS A 284 -17.41 -7.43 -27.48
N SER A 285 -16.93 -6.22 -27.18
CA SER A 285 -17.06 -5.03 -28.02
C SER A 285 -16.12 -5.01 -29.23
N ASN A 286 -15.04 -5.81 -29.21
CA ASN A 286 -14.06 -5.86 -30.29
C ASN A 286 -13.67 -7.33 -30.55
N PRO A 287 -14.46 -8.07 -31.34
CA PRO A 287 -14.18 -9.48 -31.64
C PRO A 287 -12.96 -9.63 -32.54
N ALA A 288 -12.37 -10.83 -32.55
CA ALA A 288 -11.37 -11.20 -33.55
C ALA A 288 -12.04 -11.51 -34.90
N HIS A 289 -11.31 -11.29 -35.99
CA HIS A 289 -11.78 -11.53 -37.35
C HIS A 289 -10.91 -12.56 -38.04
N ASN A 290 -11.51 -13.58 -38.65
CA ASN A 290 -10.81 -14.51 -39.52
C ASN A 290 -10.62 -13.86 -40.89
N LEU A 291 -9.38 -13.59 -41.29
CA LEU A 291 -9.05 -12.92 -42.54
C LEU A 291 -9.28 -13.79 -43.77
N ARG A 292 -9.32 -15.12 -43.61
CA ARG A 292 -9.53 -16.08 -44.71
C ARG A 292 -11.02 -16.31 -45.00
N THR A 293 -11.85 -16.39 -43.96
CA THR A 293 -13.30 -16.69 -44.10
C THR A 293 -14.19 -15.46 -43.95
N GLY A 294 -13.69 -14.37 -43.37
CA GLY A 294 -14.48 -13.21 -42.97
C GLY A 294 -15.32 -13.42 -41.70
N GLU A 295 -15.20 -14.58 -41.04
CA GLU A 295 -15.94 -14.89 -39.83
C GLU A 295 -15.49 -14.02 -38.65
N MET A 296 -16.45 -13.58 -37.82
CA MET A 296 -16.17 -12.93 -36.54
C MET A 296 -16.23 -13.95 -35.41
N LEU A 297 -15.26 -13.89 -34.50
CA LEU A 297 -15.28 -14.70 -33.30
C LEU A 297 -16.51 -14.35 -32.45
N LYS A 298 -17.28 -15.37 -32.07
CA LYS A 298 -18.45 -15.20 -31.22
C LYS A 298 -18.05 -14.58 -29.88
N ALA A 299 -18.90 -13.68 -29.36
CA ALA A 299 -18.71 -13.10 -28.03
C ALA A 299 -18.58 -14.19 -26.96
N GLY A 300 -17.74 -13.95 -25.96
CA GLY A 300 -17.49 -14.91 -24.88
C GLY A 300 -16.79 -16.20 -25.34
N HIS A 301 -16.09 -16.18 -26.48
CA HIS A 301 -15.27 -17.30 -26.93
C HIS A 301 -13.79 -16.91 -26.95
N SER A 302 -12.94 -17.92 -26.76
CA SER A 302 -11.49 -17.82 -26.87
C SER A 302 -10.96 -18.79 -27.91
N ILE A 303 -9.84 -18.44 -28.52
CA ILE A 303 -9.16 -19.24 -29.54
C ILE A 303 -7.82 -19.68 -28.95
N LEU A 304 -7.59 -21.00 -28.87
CA LEU A 304 -6.27 -21.54 -28.57
C LEU A 304 -5.51 -21.75 -29.88
N GLN A 305 -4.32 -21.19 -29.98
CA GLN A 305 -3.46 -21.30 -31.16
C GLN A 305 -2.08 -21.80 -30.80
N ARG A 306 -1.44 -22.52 -31.73
CA ARG A 306 -0.04 -22.88 -31.61
C ARG A 306 0.83 -21.63 -31.80
N SER A 307 1.78 -21.42 -30.89
CA SER A 307 2.67 -20.24 -30.87
C SER A 307 3.58 -20.10 -32.09
N SER A 308 3.94 -21.21 -32.76
CA SER A 308 4.92 -21.21 -33.85
C SER A 308 4.35 -20.68 -35.17
N ASP A 309 3.11 -21.05 -35.50
CA ASP A 309 2.48 -20.81 -36.81
C ASP A 309 1.09 -20.15 -36.72
N GLY A 310 0.54 -19.99 -35.50
CA GLY A 310 -0.81 -19.47 -35.29
C GLY A 310 -1.92 -20.44 -35.71
N ALA A 311 -1.62 -21.73 -35.91
CA ALA A 311 -2.63 -22.72 -36.23
C ALA A 311 -3.65 -22.83 -35.09
N VAL A 312 -4.94 -22.73 -35.44
CA VAL A 312 -6.04 -22.87 -34.48
C VAL A 312 -6.12 -24.30 -34.01
N LEU A 313 -5.99 -24.51 -32.70
CA LEU A 313 -6.17 -25.80 -32.05
C LEU A 313 -7.64 -26.03 -31.71
N TRP A 314 -8.30 -25.01 -31.14
CA TRP A 314 -9.74 -25.02 -30.91
C TRP A 314 -10.30 -23.62 -30.66
N ILE A 315 -11.62 -23.50 -30.75
CA ILE A 315 -12.41 -22.34 -30.34
C ILE A 315 -13.47 -22.81 -29.34
N LYS A 316 -13.51 -22.22 -28.13
CA LYS A 316 -14.42 -22.63 -27.06
C LYS A 316 -15.00 -21.43 -26.31
N PRO A 317 -16.19 -21.57 -25.69
CA PRO A 317 -16.73 -20.55 -24.80
C PRO A 317 -15.90 -20.40 -23.52
N ASN A 318 -15.81 -19.16 -23.03
CA ASN A 318 -15.04 -18.77 -21.83
C ASN A 318 -15.54 -19.44 -20.54
N THR A 319 -16.85 -19.72 -20.48
CA THR A 319 -17.50 -20.36 -19.32
C THR A 319 -16.91 -21.73 -18.98
N GLY A 320 -16.39 -22.46 -19.98
CA GLY A 320 -15.71 -23.74 -19.80
C GLY A 320 -14.22 -23.64 -19.48
N LEU A 321 -13.66 -22.43 -19.40
CA LEU A 321 -12.22 -22.17 -19.26
C LEU A 321 -11.86 -21.40 -17.98
N GLY A 322 -12.85 -21.14 -17.11
CA GLY A 322 -12.68 -20.32 -15.91
C GLY A 322 -12.36 -18.85 -16.22
N LEU A 323 -12.66 -18.39 -17.43
CA LEU A 323 -12.42 -17.01 -17.86
C LEU A 323 -13.69 -16.18 -17.65
N ALA A 324 -13.56 -15.06 -16.95
CA ALA A 324 -14.63 -14.08 -16.86
C ALA A 324 -14.88 -13.45 -18.25
N ASP A 325 -16.15 -13.39 -18.63
CA ASP A 325 -16.59 -12.64 -19.80
C ASP A 325 -16.35 -11.14 -19.58
N TRP A 326 -15.58 -10.52 -20.49
CA TRP A 326 -15.15 -9.13 -20.35
C TRP A 326 -15.24 -8.34 -21.66
#